data_AF-A0A292S4F0-F1
#
_entry.id   AF-A0A292S4F0-F1
#
_cell.length_a   1.000
_cell.length_b   1.000
_cell.length_c   1.000
_cell.angle_alpha   90.00
_cell.angle_beta   90.00
_cell.angle_gamma   90.00
#
_symmetry.space_group_name_H-M   'P 1'
#
loop_
_entity.id
_entity.type
_entity.pdbx_description
1 polymer ?
#
loop_
_entity_poly.entity_id
_entity_poly.type
_entity_poly.pdbx_seq_one_letter_code
_entity_poly.pdbx_strand_id
1 'polypeptide(L)'
;MRFHFSVNIDIDSLDIYTRIKYIDLLFKFPPKKLYEKYNHKYIIIPFGDNCFPRTLASINGIKPYRKEGELTCPFDQVFSSFIDNVDLFVNDFDGFFDNLELYKNEATKNNYYKNIKYNISFIHEENPSLEEFKALYKKWIENFYSFFCYLYF
;
A
#
# COMPACT_ATOMS: atom_id res chain seq x y z
N MET A 1 -18.13 -0.64 10.48
CA MET A 1 -17.07 -0.08 9.62
C MET A 1 -16.69 -1.15 8.61
N ARG A 2 -17.05 -0.97 7.33
CA ARG A 2 -16.51 -1.77 6.23
C ARG A 2 -15.19 -1.13 5.85
N PHE A 3 -14.17 -1.94 5.69
CA PHE A 3 -12.85 -1.47 5.32
C PHE A 3 -12.50 -2.18 4.03
N HIS A 4 -12.23 -1.42 2.98
CA HIS A 4 -11.90 -1.94 1.67
C HIS A 4 -10.43 -2.35 1.73
N PHE A 5 -10.20 -3.66 1.64
CA PHE A 5 -8.93 -4.24 2.01
C PHE A 5 -8.37 -5.01 0.82
N SER A 6 -7.18 -4.64 0.39
CA SER A 6 -6.33 -5.41 -0.51
C SER A 6 -6.84 -5.69 -1.92
N VAL A 7 -6.01 -5.30 -2.87
CA VAL A 7 -5.92 -6.01 -4.15
C VAL A 7 -5.16 -7.30 -3.85
N ASN A 8 -5.82 -8.43 -4.04
CA ASN A 8 -5.12 -9.70 -4.08
C ASN A 8 -4.75 -9.99 -5.53
N ILE A 9 -3.47 -10.10 -5.86
CA ILE A 9 -3.01 -10.42 -7.22
C ILE A 9 -2.80 -11.93 -7.28
N ASP A 10 -3.65 -12.64 -8.02
CA ASP A 10 -3.45 -14.06 -8.32
C ASP A 10 -2.29 -14.22 -9.31
N ILE A 11 -1.17 -14.74 -8.83
CA ILE A 11 0.05 -14.84 -9.63
C ILE A 11 -0.08 -15.83 -10.80
N ASP A 12 -1.03 -16.76 -10.71
CA ASP A 12 -1.25 -17.84 -11.70
C ASP A 12 -2.28 -17.44 -12.80
N SER A 13 -2.98 -16.30 -12.66
CA SER A 13 -4.00 -15.86 -13.62
C SER A 13 -3.38 -15.09 -14.80
N LEU A 14 -3.94 -15.15 -16.02
CA LEU A 14 -3.42 -14.46 -17.22
C LEU A 14 -4.04 -13.08 -17.50
N ASP A 15 -5.16 -12.73 -16.88
CA ASP A 15 -5.89 -11.47 -17.14
C ASP A 15 -5.90 -10.55 -15.91
N ILE A 16 -5.60 -9.26 -16.11
CA ILE A 16 -5.44 -8.27 -15.03
C ILE A 16 -6.74 -8.00 -14.27
N TYR A 17 -7.89 -8.10 -14.95
CA TYR A 17 -9.21 -7.90 -14.35
C TYR A 17 -9.67 -9.11 -13.51
N THR A 18 -9.26 -10.34 -13.87
CA THR A 18 -9.46 -11.54 -13.05
C THR A 18 -8.39 -11.73 -11.97
N ARG A 19 -7.23 -11.08 -12.12
CA ARG A 19 -6.16 -11.03 -11.10
C ARG A 19 -6.56 -10.22 -9.88
N ILE A 20 -7.19 -9.06 -10.05
CA ILE A 20 -7.62 -8.18 -8.95
C ILE A 20 -8.89 -8.76 -8.31
N LYS A 21 -8.74 -9.62 -7.32
CA LYS A 21 -9.87 -9.99 -6.46
C LYS A 21 -9.94 -8.99 -5.31
N TYR A 22 -11.03 -8.20 -5.29
CA TYR A 22 -11.47 -7.52 -4.08
C TYR A 22 -11.76 -8.58 -3.04
N ILE A 23 -10.89 -8.67 -2.04
CA ILE A 23 -11.19 -9.45 -0.86
C ILE A 23 -11.57 -8.44 0.20
N ASP A 24 -12.87 -8.31 0.45
CA ASP A 24 -13.30 -7.81 1.74
C ASP A 24 -12.67 -8.74 2.80
N LEU A 25 -11.52 -8.36 3.35
CA LEU A 25 -10.97 -8.88 4.61
C LEU A 25 -11.87 -8.33 5.73
N LEU A 26 -13.17 -8.54 5.59
CA LEU A 26 -14.09 -8.58 6.69
C LEU A 26 -13.52 -9.62 7.64
N PHE A 27 -13.44 -9.24 8.91
CA PHE A 27 -13.04 -9.99 10.11
C PHE A 27 -13.69 -11.38 10.29
N LYS A 28 -14.29 -11.98 9.26
CA LYS A 28 -15.03 -13.24 9.25
C LYS A 28 -14.15 -14.49 9.23
N PHE A 29 -12.85 -14.41 8.94
CA PHE A 29 -11.97 -15.58 8.94
C PHE A 29 -10.93 -15.53 10.07
N PRO A 30 -10.81 -16.59 10.89
CA PRO A 30 -9.73 -16.66 11.87
C PRO A 30 -8.38 -16.63 11.14
N PRO A 31 -7.40 -15.84 11.62
CA PRO A 31 -6.15 -15.56 10.90
C PRO A 31 -5.39 -16.79 10.41
N LYS A 32 -5.46 -17.89 11.16
CA LYS A 32 -4.85 -19.17 10.80
C LYS A 32 -5.38 -19.74 9.47
N LYS A 33 -6.69 -19.64 9.22
CA LYS A 33 -7.30 -20.11 7.96
C LYS A 33 -6.96 -19.21 6.76
N LEU A 34 -6.76 -17.91 7.01
CA LEU A 34 -6.26 -16.96 6.01
C LEU A 34 -4.82 -17.30 5.64
N TYR A 35 -3.96 -17.47 6.65
CA TYR A 35 -2.57 -17.87 6.45
C TYR A 35 -2.47 -19.18 5.64
N GLU A 36 -3.20 -20.23 6.02
CA GLU A 36 -3.23 -21.51 5.30
C GLU A 36 -3.73 -21.40 3.84
N LYS A 37 -4.68 -20.48 3.58
CA LYS A 37 -5.29 -20.31 2.25
C LYS A 37 -4.43 -19.49 1.28
N TYR A 38 -3.69 -18.51 1.78
CA TYR A 38 -2.99 -17.52 0.94
C TYR A 38 -1.46 -17.70 0.91
N ASN A 39 -0.92 -18.70 1.63
CA ASN A 39 0.51 -18.97 1.70
C ASN A 39 1.14 -19.14 0.30
N HIS A 40 2.05 -18.22 -0.06
CA HIS A 40 2.88 -18.16 -1.27
C HIS A 40 2.22 -17.82 -2.62
N LYS A 41 0.89 -17.64 -2.72
CA LYS A 41 0.22 -17.42 -4.01
C LYS A 41 -0.24 -15.99 -4.29
N TYR A 42 -0.05 -15.09 -3.33
CA TYR A 42 -0.83 -13.87 -3.28
C TYR A 42 -0.03 -12.70 -2.70
N ILE A 43 0.07 -11.64 -3.48
CA ILE A 43 0.66 -10.37 -3.04
C ILE A 43 -0.49 -9.53 -2.48
N ILE A 44 -0.42 -9.22 -1.18
CA ILE A 44 -1.39 -8.34 -0.52
C ILE A 44 -0.85 -6.91 -0.57
N ILE A 45 -1.49 -6.06 -1.36
CA ILE A 45 -1.19 -4.62 -1.38
C ILE A 45 -2.33 -3.89 -0.68
N PRO A 46 -2.09 -3.24 0.47
CA PRO A 46 -3.02 -2.31 1.10
C PRO A 46 -3.39 -1.25 0.07
N PHE A 47 -4.66 -1.23 -0.32
CA PHE A 47 -5.15 -0.36 -1.36
C PHE A 47 -6.44 0.26 -0.83
N GLY A 48 -6.32 1.43 -0.19
CA GLY A 48 -7.46 2.05 0.50
C GLY A 48 -7.08 2.92 1.70
N ASP A 49 -8.06 3.13 2.58
CA ASP A 49 -8.13 4.36 3.38
C ASP A 49 -7.12 4.50 4.53
N ASN A 50 -6.46 3.43 4.96
CA ASN A 50 -5.48 3.51 6.05
C ASN A 50 -4.43 2.37 6.04
N CYS A 51 -3.45 2.48 6.94
CA CYS A 51 -2.33 1.57 7.12
C CYS A 51 -2.65 0.28 7.93
N PHE A 52 -3.84 0.18 8.53
CA PHE A 52 -4.24 -0.98 9.34
C PHE A 52 -4.18 -2.35 8.62
N PRO A 53 -4.57 -2.48 7.33
CA PRO A 53 -4.46 -3.76 6.61
C PRO A 53 -3.02 -4.26 6.56
N ARG A 54 -2.03 -3.36 6.38
CA ARG A 54 -0.61 -3.71 6.41
C ARG A 54 -0.20 -4.27 7.77
N THR A 55 -0.60 -3.59 8.83
CA THR A 55 -0.32 -3.99 10.21
C THR A 55 -0.91 -5.37 10.51
N LEU A 56 -2.15 -5.62 10.11
CA LEU A 56 -2.80 -6.91 10.28
C LEU A 56 -2.08 -8.01 9.49
N ALA A 57 -1.68 -7.75 8.25
CA ALA A 57 -0.93 -8.72 7.45
C ALA A 57 0.39 -9.13 8.13
N SER A 58 1.09 -8.18 8.77
CA SER A 58 2.31 -8.51 9.53
C SER A 58 2.09 -9.23 10.85
N ILE A 59 1.13 -8.79 11.65
CA ILE A 59 0.82 -9.46 12.94
C ILE A 59 0.41 -10.92 12.71
N ASN A 60 -0.23 -11.23 11.58
CA ASN A 60 -0.67 -12.57 11.23
C ASN A 60 0.36 -13.37 10.41
N GLY A 61 1.59 -12.86 10.23
CA GLY A 61 2.66 -13.57 9.53
C GLY A 61 2.46 -13.74 8.02
N ILE A 62 1.53 -12.99 7.42
CA ILE A 62 1.24 -13.04 5.99
C ILE A 62 2.25 -12.21 5.20
N LYS A 63 2.68 -11.06 5.74
CA LYS A 63 3.69 -10.17 5.15
C LYS A 63 4.76 -9.82 6.20
N PRO A 64 6.06 -10.00 5.96
CA PRO A 64 7.10 -9.67 6.95
C PRO A 64 7.03 -8.20 7.37
N TYR A 65 7.60 -7.81 8.51
CA TYR A 65 7.65 -6.41 8.91
C TYR A 65 8.62 -5.61 8.03
N ARG A 66 8.42 -4.29 7.87
CA ARG A 66 9.36 -3.40 7.13
C ARG A 66 10.81 -3.53 7.63
N LYS A 67 11.00 -3.68 8.95
CA LYS A 67 12.31 -3.89 9.59
C LYS A 67 12.99 -5.22 9.23
N GLU A 68 12.25 -6.17 8.65
CA GLU A 68 12.72 -7.50 8.25
C GLU A 68 13.12 -7.54 6.76
N GLY A 69 13.21 -6.38 6.08
CA GLY A 69 13.66 -6.27 4.70
C GLY A 69 12.56 -6.43 3.65
N GLU A 70 11.29 -6.34 4.06
CA GLU A 70 10.13 -6.45 3.19
C GLU A 70 10.03 -5.29 2.18
N LEU A 71 9.76 -5.60 0.90
CA LEU A 71 9.58 -4.59 -0.14
C LEU A 71 8.28 -3.83 0.09
N THR A 72 8.42 -2.62 0.64
CA THR A 72 7.30 -1.71 0.91
C THR A 72 6.81 -1.07 -0.40
N CYS A 73 5.48 -0.92 -0.50
CA CYS A 73 4.74 -0.29 -1.58
C CYS A 73 4.28 1.14 -1.20
N PRO A 74 3.92 2.00 -2.17
CA PRO A 74 3.60 3.42 -1.91
C PRO A 74 2.31 3.61 -1.09
N PHE A 75 1.49 2.56 -0.95
CA PHE A 75 0.23 2.58 -0.22
C PHE A 75 0.28 1.87 1.15
N ASP A 76 1.39 1.21 1.48
CA ASP A 76 1.46 0.31 2.65
C ASP A 76 1.28 1.04 3.99
N GLN A 77 1.69 2.30 4.06
CA GLN A 77 1.78 3.09 5.29
C GLN A 77 1.28 4.52 5.07
N VAL A 78 0.17 4.67 4.36
CA VAL A 78 -0.44 5.97 4.09
C VAL A 78 -1.87 6.00 4.55
N PHE A 79 -2.37 7.21 4.80
CA PHE A 79 -3.80 7.47 4.90
C PHE A 79 -4.22 8.09 3.57
N SER A 80 -5.13 7.45 2.84
CA SER A 80 -5.49 7.84 1.47
C SER A 80 -6.98 7.61 1.25
N SER A 81 -7.47 7.78 0.02
CA SER A 81 -8.76 7.23 -0.37
C SER A 81 -8.56 6.14 -1.41
N PHE A 82 -9.44 5.14 -1.39
CA PHE A 82 -9.43 4.11 -2.43
C PHE A 82 -9.54 4.69 -3.85
N ILE A 83 -10.41 5.69 -4.06
CA ILE A 83 -10.62 6.31 -5.39
C ILE A 83 -9.35 7.03 -5.86
N ASP A 84 -8.72 7.82 -4.99
CA ASP A 84 -7.50 8.55 -5.33
C ASP A 84 -6.32 7.61 -5.67
N ASN A 85 -6.23 6.47 -4.97
CA ASN A 85 -5.23 5.45 -5.27
C ASN A 85 -5.46 4.77 -6.62
N VAL A 86 -6.73 4.53 -7.01
CA VAL A 86 -7.06 4.03 -8.35
C VAL A 86 -6.64 5.04 -9.40
N ASP A 87 -6.99 6.31 -9.22
CA ASP A 87 -6.64 7.37 -10.18
C ASP A 87 -5.12 7.50 -10.33
N LEU A 88 -4.37 7.43 -9.24
CA LEU A 88 -2.90 7.39 -9.28
C LEU A 88 -2.37 6.20 -10.05
N PHE A 89 -2.92 5.02 -9.80
CA PHE A 89 -2.48 3.79 -10.47
C PHE A 89 -2.79 3.84 -11.97
N VAL A 90 -4.00 4.26 -12.35
CA VAL A 90 -4.43 4.39 -13.75
C VAL A 90 -3.60 5.44 -14.49
N ASN A 91 -3.20 6.52 -13.80
CA ASN A 91 -2.35 7.56 -14.35
C ASN A 91 -0.84 7.27 -14.20
N ASP A 92 -0.44 6.02 -13.92
CA ASP A 92 0.97 5.60 -13.81
C ASP A 92 1.82 6.42 -12.81
N PHE A 93 1.19 6.90 -11.72
CA PHE A 93 1.77 7.84 -10.76
C PHE A 93 2.30 9.15 -11.38
N ASP A 94 1.84 9.52 -12.58
CA ASP A 94 2.22 10.78 -13.20
C ASP A 94 1.74 11.97 -12.34
N GLY A 95 2.66 12.91 -12.13
CA GLY A 95 2.50 14.04 -11.22
C GLY A 95 2.37 13.69 -9.72
N PHE A 96 2.76 12.48 -9.28
CA PHE A 96 2.63 12.06 -7.87
C PHE A 96 3.34 13.00 -6.88
N PHE A 97 4.40 13.68 -7.30
CA PHE A 97 5.19 14.57 -6.44
C PHE A 97 4.86 16.07 -6.59
N ASP A 98 3.95 16.45 -7.48
CA ASP A 98 3.73 17.86 -7.87
C ASP A 98 2.94 18.66 -6.84
N ASN A 99 2.13 17.97 -6.03
CA ASN A 99 1.15 18.58 -5.13
C ASN A 99 1.45 18.24 -3.67
N LEU A 100 2.73 18.21 -3.30
CA LEU A 100 3.18 17.90 -1.94
C LEU A 100 3.26 19.14 -1.08
N GLU A 101 2.62 19.07 0.08
CA GLU A 101 2.66 20.10 1.12
C GLU A 101 3.09 19.48 2.45
N LEU A 102 3.79 20.26 3.28
CA LEU A 102 4.17 19.84 4.62
C LEU A 102 3.05 20.16 5.61
N TYR A 103 2.63 19.14 6.37
CA TYR A 103 1.67 19.24 7.45
C TYR A 103 2.34 18.82 8.75
N LYS A 104 1.84 19.36 9.86
CA LYS A 104 2.28 18.99 11.20
C LYS A 104 1.31 17.97 11.81
N ASN A 105 1.83 16.87 12.30
CA ASN A 105 1.07 15.92 13.08
C ASN A 105 1.01 16.42 14.53
N GLU A 106 -0.16 16.84 15.00
CA GLU A 106 -0.34 17.37 16.36
C GLU A 106 -0.03 16.34 17.46
N ALA A 107 -0.23 15.05 17.19
CA ALA A 107 0.00 13.98 18.17
C ALA A 107 1.49 13.67 18.36
N THR A 108 2.25 13.61 17.26
CA THR A 108 3.69 13.27 17.31
C THR A 108 4.60 14.49 17.28
N LYS A 109 4.07 15.67 16.95
CA LYS A 109 4.79 16.91 16.65
C LYS A 109 5.73 16.84 15.43
N ASN A 110 5.72 15.73 14.70
CA ASN A 110 6.50 15.54 13.48
C ASN A 110 5.80 16.15 12.27
N ASN A 111 6.59 16.58 11.29
CA ASN A 111 6.09 16.97 9.98
C ASN A 111 5.98 15.75 9.08
N TYR A 112 4.99 15.77 8.20
CA TYR A 112 4.76 14.77 7.17
C TYR A 112 4.29 15.45 5.89
N TYR A 113 4.50 14.81 4.74
CA TYR A 113 3.96 15.31 3.49
C TYR A 113 2.50 14.89 3.31
N LYS A 114 1.72 15.75 2.66
CA LYS A 114 0.40 15.42 2.13
C LYS A 114 0.38 15.71 0.63
N ASN A 115 -0.08 14.77 -0.17
CA ASN A 115 -0.47 15.06 -1.55
C ASN A 115 -1.89 15.64 -1.55
N ILE A 116 -2.05 16.92 -1.85
CA ILE A 116 -3.34 17.60 -1.77
C ILE A 116 -4.29 17.23 -2.92
N LYS A 117 -3.75 16.87 -4.10
CA LYS A 117 -4.56 16.45 -5.26
C LYS A 117 -5.25 15.11 -4.98
N TYR A 118 -4.50 14.16 -4.45
CA TYR A 118 -4.96 12.78 -4.20
C TYR A 118 -5.34 12.54 -2.73
N ASN A 119 -5.41 13.60 -1.92
CA ASN A 119 -5.72 13.56 -0.49
C ASN A 119 -4.95 12.47 0.31
N ILE A 120 -3.68 12.22 -0.02
CA ILE A 120 -2.85 11.20 0.63
C ILE A 120 -2.00 11.84 1.70
N SER A 121 -2.06 11.31 2.92
CA SER A 121 -1.23 11.74 4.05
C SER A 121 -0.17 10.68 4.37
N PHE A 122 1.10 11.07 4.26
CA PHE A 122 2.26 10.20 4.46
C PHE A 122 2.73 10.20 5.93
N ILE A 123 1.81 9.91 6.84
CA ILE A 123 1.96 10.13 8.30
C ILE A 123 3.05 9.31 8.99
N HIS A 124 3.59 8.29 8.31
CA HIS A 124 4.60 7.38 8.85
C HIS A 124 6.04 7.76 8.47
N GLU A 125 6.22 8.72 7.56
CA GLU A 125 7.53 9.28 7.26
C GLU A 125 7.72 10.55 8.12
N GLU A 126 8.50 10.41 9.18
CA GLU A 126 8.67 11.45 10.20
C GLU A 126 9.79 12.42 9.83
N ASN A 127 9.44 13.69 9.62
CA ASN A 127 10.37 14.78 9.28
C ASN A 127 11.31 14.53 8.07
N PRO A 128 10.86 13.93 6.96
CA PRO A 128 11.73 13.69 5.82
C PRO A 128 12.07 15.01 5.10
N SER A 129 13.30 15.15 4.62
CA SER A 129 13.57 16.15 3.57
C SER A 129 12.79 15.80 2.30
N LEU A 130 12.54 16.80 1.45
CA LEU A 130 11.81 16.57 0.19
C LEU A 130 12.53 15.55 -0.71
N GLU A 131 13.85 15.61 -0.76
CA GLU A 131 14.67 14.70 -1.56
C GLU A 131 14.64 13.27 -1.03
N GLU A 132 14.77 13.08 0.30
CA GLU A 132 14.64 11.76 0.92
C GLU A 132 13.26 11.16 0.68
N PHE A 133 12.21 11.97 0.84
CA PHE A 133 10.83 11.57 0.59
C PHE A 133 10.63 11.10 -0.85
N LYS A 134 11.07 11.91 -1.83
CA LYS A 134 10.95 11.57 -3.25
C LYS A 134 11.72 10.31 -3.61
N ALA A 135 12.96 10.18 -3.13
CA ALA A 135 13.78 8.99 -3.39
C ALA A 135 13.15 7.72 -2.81
N LEU A 136 12.61 7.81 -1.59
CA LEU A 136 11.94 6.70 -0.93
C LEU A 136 10.69 6.24 -1.70
N TYR A 137 9.79 7.17 -2.01
CA TYR A 137 8.54 6.84 -2.68
C TYR A 137 8.75 6.40 -4.13
N LYS A 138 9.78 6.93 -4.81
CA LYS A 138 10.17 6.43 -6.13
C LYS A 138 10.53 4.94 -6.06
N LYS A 139 11.38 4.55 -5.11
CA LYS A 139 11.73 3.13 -4.88
C LYS A 139 10.51 2.28 -4.56
N TRP A 140 9.54 2.81 -3.81
CA TRP A 140 8.32 2.07 -3.47
C TRP A 140 7.38 1.90 -4.65
N ILE A 141 7.26 2.91 -5.51
CA ILE A 141 6.54 2.82 -6.78
C ILE A 141 7.21 1.76 -7.66
N GLU A 142 8.54 1.74 -7.75
CA GLU A 142 9.29 0.70 -8.47
C GLU A 142 9.04 -0.71 -7.88
N ASN A 143 9.07 -0.85 -6.55
CA ASN A 143 8.73 -2.11 -5.88
C ASN A 143 7.30 -2.54 -6.24
N PHE A 144 6.35 -1.60 -6.21
CA PHE A 144 4.95 -1.83 -6.55
C PHE A 144 4.82 -2.39 -7.96
N TYR A 145 5.50 -1.81 -8.95
CA TYR A 145 5.54 -2.37 -10.30
C TYR A 145 6.26 -3.71 -10.38
N SER A 146 7.32 -3.93 -9.60
CA SER A 146 8.01 -5.23 -9.59
C SER A 146 7.06 -6.37 -9.22
N PHE A 147 6.10 -6.13 -8.32
CA PHE A 147 5.08 -7.11 -7.96
C PHE A 147 4.14 -7.48 -9.12
N PHE A 148 3.92 -6.57 -10.09
CA PHE A 148 3.17 -6.87 -11.31
C PHE A 148 4.06 -7.48 -12.41
N CYS A 149 5.34 -7.10 -12.47
CA CYS A 149 6.30 -7.60 -13.47
C CYS A 149 6.84 -9.01 -13.17
N TYR A 150 6.92 -9.42 -11.91
CA TYR A 150 7.25 -10.81 -11.52
C TYR A 150 6.22 -11.85 -11.98
N LEU A 151 5.15 -11.42 -12.68
CA LEU A 151 4.04 -12.24 -13.18
C LEU A 151 4.03 -12.41 -14.71
N TYR A 152 5.15 -12.06 -15.35
CA TYR A 152 5.35 -12.16 -16.80
C TYR A 152 6.50 -13.09 -17.21
N PHE A 153 7.05 -13.90 -16.29
CA PHE A 153 8.01 -14.97 -16.59
C PHE A 153 7.48 -16.33 -16.16
#